data_AF-A0A1I1LAR9-F1
#
_entry.id   AF-A0A1I1LAR9-F1
#
_cell.length_a   1.000
_cell.length_b   1.000
_cell.length_c   1.000
_cell.angle_alpha   90.00
_cell.angle_beta   90.00
_cell.angle_gamma   90.00
#
_symmetry.space_group_name_H-M   'P 1'
#
loop_
_entity.id
_entity.type
_entity.pdbx_description
1 polymer ?
#
loop_
_entity_poly.entity_id
_entity_poly.type
_entity_poly.pdbx_seq_one_letter_code
_entity_poly.pdbx_strand_id
1 'polypeptide(L)'
;MFVLVQAAITETVSIVKRIYELNGQKISKDAVMSLEAKPDSKSGLSYVAIANGAANFYKHRFEWQKDWLGGAPKQQKDTINLVRSVGMGPERDLADNLLSALNAITKTSGGNLHDLADLVVGQWRARLAPRLRGQFDLPQYNKCGS
;
A
#
# COMPACT_ATOMS: atom_id res chain seq x y z
N MET A 1 6.18 2.77 11.59
CA MET A 1 6.62 2.20 10.30
C MET A 1 5.51 2.25 9.25
N PHE A 2 4.45 1.44 9.35
CA PHE A 2 3.35 1.41 8.35
C PHE A 2 2.64 2.75 8.14
N VAL A 3 2.44 3.56 9.20
CA VAL A 3 1.84 4.90 9.07
C VAL A 3 2.67 5.84 8.19
N LEU A 4 4.00 5.77 8.28
CA LEU A 4 4.91 6.57 7.44
C LEU A 4 4.88 6.07 5.99
N VAL A 5 4.87 4.75 5.79
CA VAL A 5 4.68 4.15 4.46
C VAL A 5 3.34 4.58 3.86
N GLN A 6 2.26 4.62 4.65
CA GLN A 6 0.95 5.09 4.20
C GLN A 6 0.95 6.57 3.80
N ALA A 7 1.71 7.42 4.49
CA ALA A 7 1.87 8.82 4.10
C ALA A 7 2.52 8.92 2.71
N ALA A 8 3.60 8.17 2.47
CA ALA A 8 4.27 8.13 1.17
C ALA A 8 3.38 7.51 0.07
N ILE A 9 2.55 6.51 0.40
CA ILE A 9 1.51 5.99 -0.53
C ILE A 9 0.52 7.10 -0.89
N THR A 10 0.02 7.84 0.11
CA THR A 10 -0.96 8.91 -0.08
C THR A 10 -0.40 10.02 -0.97
N GLU A 11 0.84 10.45 -0.71
CA GLU A 11 1.56 11.41 -1.54
C GLU A 11 1.66 10.91 -2.99
N THR A 12 2.07 9.65 -3.19
CA THR A 12 2.17 9.04 -4.53
C THR A 12 0.83 9.07 -5.25
N VAL A 13 -0.25 8.67 -4.57
CA VAL A 13 -1.60 8.67 -5.14
C VAL A 13 -2.00 10.08 -5.56
N SER A 14 -1.76 11.09 -4.71
CA SER A 14 -2.08 12.49 -5.03
C SER A 14 -1.33 12.99 -6.26
N ILE A 15 -0.02 12.68 -6.36
CA ILE A 15 0.79 13.04 -7.52
C ILE A 15 0.26 12.37 -8.80
N VAL A 16 0.00 11.07 -8.78
CA VAL A 16 -0.50 10.34 -9.95
C VAL A 16 -1.88 10.84 -10.37
N LYS A 17 -2.80 11.02 -9.42
CA LYS A 17 -4.11 11.61 -9.72
C LYS A 17 -3.98 12.97 -10.39
N ARG A 18 -3.08 13.82 -9.89
CA ARG A 18 -2.82 15.15 -10.48
C ARG A 18 -2.30 15.05 -11.91
N ILE A 19 -1.41 14.09 -12.20
CA ILE A 19 -0.94 13.83 -13.57
C ILE A 19 -2.10 13.47 -14.49
N TYR A 20 -2.98 12.55 -14.08
CA TYR A 20 -4.18 12.19 -14.87
C TYR A 20 -5.08 13.42 -15.11
N GLU A 21 -5.35 14.21 -14.07
CA GLU A 21 -6.20 15.40 -14.16
C GLU A 21 -5.63 16.45 -15.12
N LEU A 22 -4.31 16.69 -15.08
CA LEU A 22 -3.63 17.60 -16.00
C LEU A 22 -3.71 17.13 -17.47
N ASN A 23 -3.94 15.84 -17.70
CA ASN A 23 -4.14 15.25 -19.02
C ASN A 23 -5.62 15.02 -19.35
N GLY A 24 -6.55 15.68 -18.64
CA GLY A 24 -7.99 15.60 -18.90
C GLY A 24 -8.64 14.28 -18.49
N GLN A 25 -7.94 13.41 -17.74
CA GLN A 25 -8.43 12.12 -17.30
C GLN A 25 -8.70 12.11 -15.79
N LYS A 26 -9.54 11.17 -15.33
CA LYS A 26 -9.76 10.91 -13.90
C LYS A 26 -9.42 9.47 -13.59
N ILE A 27 -8.81 9.23 -12.42
CA ILE A 27 -8.50 7.91 -11.92
C ILE A 27 -8.86 7.82 -10.43
N SER A 28 -9.44 6.68 -10.02
CA SER A 28 -9.79 6.44 -8.62
C SER A 28 -8.55 6.12 -7.78
N LYS A 29 -8.63 6.35 -6.47
CA LYS A 29 -7.55 6.00 -5.53
C LYS A 29 -7.16 4.52 -5.64
N ASP A 30 -8.16 3.65 -5.68
CA ASP A 30 -7.95 2.20 -5.69
C ASP A 30 -7.31 1.74 -7.00
N ALA A 31 -7.67 2.36 -8.13
CA ALA A 31 -7.02 2.11 -9.41
C ALA A 31 -5.54 2.53 -9.36
N VAL A 32 -5.23 3.72 -8.81
CA VAL A 32 -3.83 4.14 -8.65
C VAL A 32 -3.05 3.16 -7.79
N MET A 33 -3.57 2.79 -6.62
CA MET A 33 -2.92 1.84 -5.70
C MET A 33 -2.72 0.44 -6.30
N SER A 34 -3.40 0.13 -7.41
CA SER A 34 -3.26 -1.14 -8.14
C SER A 34 -2.28 -1.05 -9.32
N LEU A 35 -2.06 0.13 -9.90
CA LEU A 35 -1.15 0.33 -11.04
C LEU A 35 0.29 -0.01 -10.65
N GLU A 36 0.95 -0.92 -11.38
CA GLU A 36 2.35 -1.31 -11.16
C GLU A 36 2.66 -1.81 -9.73
N ALA A 37 1.61 -2.15 -8.97
CA ALA A 37 1.74 -2.59 -7.59
C ALA A 37 2.08 -4.09 -7.58
N LYS A 38 3.19 -4.45 -6.92
CA LYS A 38 3.66 -5.83 -6.88
C LYS A 38 2.72 -6.67 -6.00
N PRO A 39 2.15 -7.78 -6.52
CA PRO A 39 1.32 -8.68 -5.72
C PRO A 39 2.17 -9.58 -4.81
N ASP A 40 1.67 -9.81 -3.61
CA ASP A 40 2.01 -10.97 -2.82
C ASP A 40 1.46 -12.23 -3.49
N SER A 41 2.29 -13.26 -3.56
CA SER A 41 1.97 -14.49 -4.28
C SER A 41 1.00 -15.39 -3.52
N LYS A 42 0.84 -15.20 -2.19
CA LYS A 42 -0.04 -16.03 -1.36
C LYS A 42 -1.44 -15.44 -1.27
N SER A 43 -1.55 -14.15 -0.98
CA SER A 43 -2.83 -13.45 -0.81
C SER A 43 -3.37 -12.83 -2.10
N GLY A 44 -2.54 -12.66 -3.15
CA GLY A 44 -2.89 -11.93 -4.36
C GLY A 44 -3.00 -10.41 -4.16
N LEU A 45 -2.84 -9.91 -2.93
CA LEU A 45 -2.90 -8.49 -2.61
C LEU A 45 -1.59 -7.80 -2.95
N SER A 46 -1.66 -6.55 -3.39
CA SER A 46 -0.43 -5.76 -3.61
C SER A 46 0.23 -5.36 -2.29
N TYR A 47 1.56 -5.23 -2.30
CA TYR A 47 2.30 -4.74 -1.12
C TYR A 47 1.81 -3.37 -0.64
N VAL A 48 1.38 -2.52 -1.57
CA VAL A 48 0.77 -1.21 -1.29
C VAL A 48 -0.56 -1.38 -0.54
N ALA A 49 -1.41 -2.32 -0.99
CA ALA A 49 -2.67 -2.63 -0.32
C ALA A 49 -2.45 -3.18 1.09
N ILE A 50 -1.49 -4.11 1.26
CA ILE A 50 -1.13 -4.70 2.55
C ILE A 50 -0.63 -3.62 3.52
N ALA A 51 0.32 -2.78 3.09
CA ALA A 51 0.87 -1.71 3.92
C ALA A 51 -0.19 -0.67 4.32
N ASN A 52 -1.06 -0.27 3.39
CA ASN A 52 -2.14 0.67 3.67
C ASN A 52 -3.20 0.05 4.60
N GLY A 53 -3.54 -1.24 4.42
CA GLY A 53 -4.47 -1.96 5.28
C GLY A 53 -3.94 -2.12 6.71
N ALA A 54 -2.67 -2.52 6.86
CA ALA A 54 -2.01 -2.58 8.17
C ALA A 54 -1.96 -1.21 8.86
N ALA A 55 -1.63 -0.14 8.12
CA ALA A 55 -1.64 1.21 8.67
C ALA A 55 -3.05 1.63 9.15
N ASN A 56 -4.09 1.35 8.37
CA ASN A 56 -5.48 1.61 8.76
C ASN A 56 -5.87 0.84 10.03
N PHE A 57 -5.51 -0.43 10.12
CA PHE A 57 -5.71 -1.21 11.35
C PHE A 57 -5.05 -0.52 12.55
N TYR A 58 -3.74 -0.24 12.51
CA TYR A 58 -3.07 0.36 13.68
C TYR A 58 -3.63 1.72 14.08
N LYS A 59 -4.07 2.52 13.10
CA LYS A 59 -4.72 3.82 13.34
C LYS A 59 -6.09 3.69 13.98
N HIS A 60 -6.92 2.77 13.52
CA HIS A 60 -8.35 2.74 13.88
C HIS A 60 -8.76 1.54 14.75
N ARG A 61 -7.82 0.67 15.14
CA ARG A 61 -8.13 -0.56 15.92
C ARG A 61 -8.91 -0.33 17.20
N PHE A 62 -8.80 0.84 17.81
CA PHE A 62 -9.55 1.17 19.04
C PHE A 62 -11.05 1.39 18.78
N GLU A 63 -11.43 1.61 17.52
CA GLU A 63 -12.80 1.74 17.06
C GLU A 63 -13.40 0.37 16.69
N TRP A 64 -12.59 -0.69 16.65
CA TRP A 64 -13.01 -2.01 16.16
C TRP A 64 -13.53 -2.85 17.32
N GLN A 65 -14.57 -3.64 17.05
CA GLN A 65 -15.05 -4.65 17.99
C GLN A 65 -13.97 -5.69 18.24
N LYS A 66 -13.88 -6.23 19.47
CA LYS A 66 -12.78 -7.10 19.89
C LYS A 66 -12.62 -8.34 19.03
N ASP A 67 -13.72 -8.93 18.58
CA ASP A 67 -13.79 -10.14 17.75
C ASP A 67 -13.67 -9.86 16.24
N TRP A 68 -13.64 -8.58 15.84
CA TRP A 68 -13.73 -8.14 14.45
C TRP A 68 -14.98 -8.72 13.74
N LEU A 69 -16.05 -9.01 14.48
CA LEU A 69 -17.33 -9.53 13.96
C LEU A 69 -18.46 -8.54 14.27
N GLY A 70 -18.98 -7.86 13.26
CA GLY A 70 -20.20 -7.06 13.41
C GLY A 70 -20.34 -5.90 12.44
N GLY A 71 -21.31 -5.01 12.72
CA GLY A 71 -21.80 -3.91 11.88
C GLY A 71 -20.81 -2.75 11.67
N ALA A 72 -19.55 -3.07 11.42
CA ALA A 72 -18.51 -2.11 11.09
C ALA A 72 -18.90 -1.36 9.80
N PRO A 73 -18.69 -0.03 9.73
CA PRO A 73 -18.80 0.72 8.49
C PRO A 73 -18.04 0.03 7.35
N LYS A 74 -18.54 0.12 6.11
CA LYS A 74 -17.99 -0.59 4.95
C LYS A 74 -16.45 -0.56 4.87
N GLN A 75 -15.86 0.60 5.10
CA GLN A 75 -14.40 0.81 5.07
C GLN A 75 -13.63 0.00 6.14
N GLN A 76 -14.20 -0.15 7.34
CA GLN A 76 -13.63 -1.01 8.38
C GLN A 76 -13.74 -2.48 7.97
N LYS A 77 -14.89 -2.91 7.40
CA LYS A 77 -15.10 -4.28 6.91
C LYS A 77 -14.10 -4.66 5.81
N ASP A 78 -13.87 -3.76 4.86
CA ASP A 78 -12.89 -3.98 3.78
C ASP A 78 -11.47 -4.10 4.34
N THR A 79 -11.12 -3.24 5.31
CA THR A 79 -9.82 -3.31 5.98
C THR A 79 -9.67 -4.62 6.77
N ILE A 80 -10.69 -5.03 7.53
CA ILE A 80 -10.72 -6.29 8.29
C ILE A 80 -10.50 -7.50 7.37
N ASN A 81 -11.22 -7.57 6.26
CA ASN A 81 -11.08 -8.67 5.30
C ASN A 81 -9.67 -8.73 4.71
N LEU A 82 -9.12 -7.57 4.34
CA LEU A 82 -7.76 -7.44 3.82
C LEU A 82 -6.74 -7.92 4.86
N VAL A 83 -6.79 -7.40 6.09
CA VAL A 83 -5.79 -7.76 7.12
C VAL A 83 -5.90 -9.23 7.54
N ARG A 84 -7.11 -9.82 7.55
CA ARG A 84 -7.30 -11.25 7.80
C ARG A 84 -6.63 -12.11 6.73
N SER A 85 -6.71 -11.72 5.46
CA SER A 85 -6.10 -12.47 4.35
C SER A 85 -4.56 -12.53 4.41
N VAL A 86 -3.93 -11.60 5.14
CA VAL A 86 -2.48 -11.60 5.40
C VAL A 86 -2.10 -12.22 6.75
N GLY A 87 -3.06 -12.88 7.42
CA GLY A 87 -2.82 -13.61 8.67
C GLY A 87 -2.88 -12.77 9.94
N MET A 88 -3.46 -11.57 9.88
CA MET A 88 -3.79 -10.80 11.09
C MET A 88 -5.13 -11.27 11.68
N GLY A 89 -5.30 -11.15 13.00
CA GLY A 89 -6.51 -11.58 13.69
C GLY A 89 -6.75 -10.89 15.04
N PRO A 90 -8.00 -10.93 15.53
CA PRO A 90 -8.39 -10.34 16.81
C PRO A 90 -7.73 -11.04 18.01
N GLU A 91 -7.51 -12.35 17.92
CA GLU A 91 -6.91 -13.17 18.99
C GLU A 91 -5.38 -13.04 19.08
N ARG A 92 -4.76 -12.34 18.12
CA ARG A 92 -3.32 -12.14 18.08
C ARG A 92 -2.95 -10.86 18.80
N ASP A 93 -1.79 -10.88 19.46
CA ASP A 93 -1.24 -9.65 20.00
C ASP A 93 -0.87 -8.66 18.87
N LEU A 94 -0.60 -7.41 19.25
CA LEU A 94 -0.29 -6.36 18.26
C LEU A 94 1.03 -6.59 17.53
N ALA A 95 2.00 -7.28 18.14
CA ALA A 95 3.30 -7.58 17.57
C ALA A 95 3.21 -8.74 16.57
N ASP A 96 2.41 -9.76 16.86
CA ASP A 96 2.09 -10.86 15.96
C ASP A 96 1.35 -10.38 14.73
N ASN A 97 0.37 -9.49 14.92
CA ASN A 97 -0.32 -8.83 13.80
C ASN A 97 0.64 -7.99 12.94
N LEU A 98 1.64 -7.35 13.56
CA LEU A 98 2.67 -6.59 12.86
C LEU A 98 3.53 -7.52 12.02
N LEU A 99 3.97 -8.61 12.62
CA LEU A 99 4.82 -9.62 12.02
C LEU A 99 4.10 -10.30 10.84
N SER A 100 2.81 -10.62 10.97
CA SER A 100 1.99 -11.15 9.87
C SER A 100 2.01 -10.21 8.66
N ALA A 101 1.74 -8.91 8.86
CA ALA A 101 1.75 -7.93 7.78
C ALA A 101 3.15 -7.76 7.14
N LEU A 102 4.22 -7.76 7.95
CA LEU A 102 5.59 -7.66 7.47
C LEU A 102 6.01 -8.89 6.66
N ASN A 103 5.67 -10.09 7.14
CA ASN A 103 5.97 -11.35 6.46
C ASN A 103 5.26 -11.44 5.11
N ALA A 104 4.02 -10.93 5.02
CA ALA A 104 3.28 -10.88 3.75
C ALA A 104 3.95 -9.97 2.69
N ILE A 105 4.72 -8.96 3.11
CA ILE A 105 5.43 -8.04 2.19
C ILE A 105 6.85 -8.54 1.87
N THR A 106 7.58 -9.01 2.89
CA THR A 106 9.02 -9.34 2.79
C THR A 106 9.30 -10.76 2.30
N LYS A 107 8.26 -11.61 2.19
CA LYS A 107 8.30 -12.97 1.64
C LYS A 107 9.28 -13.96 2.30
N THR A 108 9.93 -13.64 3.42
CA THR A 108 10.72 -14.61 4.22
C THR A 108 10.94 -14.14 5.66
N SER A 109 11.01 -15.10 6.58
CA SER A 109 11.51 -14.99 7.96
C SER A 109 13.01 -14.63 7.97
N GLY A 110 13.37 -13.41 7.58
CA GLY A 110 14.78 -13.00 7.50
C GLY A 110 15.09 -11.86 6.52
N GLY A 111 14.10 -11.32 5.80
CA GLY A 111 14.31 -10.15 4.95
C GLY A 111 14.68 -8.92 5.78
N ASN A 112 15.69 -8.17 5.34
CA ASN A 112 16.10 -6.90 5.96
C ASN A 112 14.89 -5.94 6.03
N LEU A 113 14.27 -5.85 7.19
CA LEU A 113 13.17 -4.93 7.53
C LEU A 113 13.56 -3.46 7.33
N HIS A 114 14.86 -3.20 7.20
CA HIS A 114 15.45 -1.88 7.10
C HIS A 114 14.91 -1.04 5.94
N ASP A 115 14.34 -1.63 4.90
CA ASP A 115 13.84 -0.89 3.73
C ASP A 115 12.40 -1.24 3.31
N LEU A 116 11.49 -1.42 4.28
CA LEU A 116 10.06 -1.60 3.98
C LEU A 116 9.51 -0.45 3.11
N ALA A 117 9.96 0.78 3.34
CA ALA A 117 9.53 1.94 2.56
C ALA A 117 9.99 1.86 1.10
N ASP A 118 11.23 1.45 0.84
CA ASP A 118 11.71 1.24 -0.53
C ASP A 118 10.96 0.08 -1.20
N LEU A 119 10.83 -1.05 -0.51
CA LEU A 119 10.16 -2.24 -1.03
C LEU A 119 8.70 -1.98 -1.44
N VAL A 120 7.97 -1.20 -0.64
CA VAL A 120 6.56 -0.89 -0.90
C VAL A 120 6.41 0.31 -1.83
N VAL A 121 7.10 1.42 -1.56
CA VAL A 121 6.87 2.71 -2.22
C VAL A 121 7.98 3.06 -3.21
N GLY A 122 9.24 2.90 -2.85
CA GLY A 122 10.38 3.20 -3.73
C GLY A 122 10.32 2.43 -5.05
N GLN A 123 10.23 1.10 -4.96
CA GLN A 123 10.10 0.22 -6.13
C GLN A 123 8.79 0.43 -6.88
N TRP A 124 7.70 0.75 -6.17
CA TRP A 124 6.42 1.04 -6.81
C TRP A 124 6.49 2.33 -7.64
N ARG A 125 7.05 3.41 -7.08
CA ARG A 125 7.31 4.67 -7.79
C ARG A 125 8.24 4.47 -8.98
N ALA A 126 9.27 3.64 -8.83
CA ALA A 126 10.22 3.33 -9.90
C ALA A 126 9.57 2.63 -11.10
N ARG A 127 8.52 1.81 -10.88
CA ARG A 127 7.71 1.22 -11.97
C ARG A 127 6.64 2.16 -12.51
N LEU A 128 6.00 2.94 -11.64
CA LEU A 128 4.98 3.93 -12.05
C LEU A 128 5.56 5.02 -12.95
N ALA A 129 6.73 5.55 -12.62
CA ALA A 129 7.34 6.67 -13.35
C ALA A 129 7.50 6.42 -14.86
N PRO A 130 8.14 5.34 -15.34
CA PRO A 130 8.25 5.08 -16.77
C PRO A 130 6.90 4.82 -17.43
N ARG A 131 5.96 4.14 -16.75
CA ARG A 131 4.61 3.93 -17.26
C ARG A 131 3.89 5.26 -17.52
N LEU A 132 3.88 6.15 -16.54
CA LEU A 132 3.20 7.45 -16.63
C LEU A 132 3.85 8.34 -17.69
N ARG A 133 5.18 8.30 -17.82
CA ARG A 133 5.88 8.98 -18.91
C ARG A 133 5.45 8.48 -20.28
N GLY A 134 5.41 7.17 -20.49
CA GLY A 134 4.97 6.60 -21.77
C GLY A 134 3.50 6.86 -22.06
N GLN A 135 2.63 6.85 -21.04
CA GLN A 135 1.19 7.06 -21.20
C GLN A 135 0.82 8.51 -21.53
N PHE A 136 1.53 9.48 -20.98
CA PHE A 136 1.20 10.92 -21.10
C PHE A 136 2.28 11.72 -21.84
N ASP A 137 3.19 11.02 -22.54
CA ASP A 137 4.31 11.62 -23.29
C ASP A 137 5.11 12.66 -22.49
N LEU A 138 5.34 12.36 -21.20
CA LEU A 138 6.04 13.29 -20.31
C LEU A 138 7.55 13.28 -20.63
N PRO A 139 8.20 14.45 -20.75
CA PRO A 139 9.60 14.53 -21.11
C PRO A 139 10.47 13.78 -20.09
N GLN A 140 11.45 13.04 -20.60
CA GLN A 140 12.54 12.58 -19.75
C GLN A 140 13.35 13.81 -19.35
N TYR A 141 13.45 14.09 -18.05
CA TYR A 141 14.53 14.94 -17.55
C TYR A 141 15.85 14.20 -17.81
N ASN A 142 16.38 14.36 -19.02
CA ASN A 142 17.80 14.15 -19.26
C ASN A 142 18.51 15.10 -18.30
N LYS A 143 19.35 14.57 -17.43
CA LYS A 143 20.27 15.42 -16.66
C LYS A 143 20.94 16.34 -17.68
N CYS A 144 20.71 17.66 -17.57
CA CYS A 144 21.58 18.61 -18.22
C CYS A 144 23.01 18.22 -17.86
N GLY A 145 23.84 18.08 -18.89
CA GLY A 145 25.22 17.66 -18.75
C GLY A 145 25.92 18.43 -17.63
N SER A 146 26.66 17.69 -16.82
CA SER A 146 27.77 18.19 -16.02
C SER A 146 28.98 17.40 -16.45
#